data_AF-A0A2A5BU38-F1
#
_entry.id   AF-A0A2A5BU38-F1
#
_cell.length_a   1.000
_cell.length_b   1.000
_cell.length_c   1.000
_cell.angle_alpha   90.00
_cell.angle_beta   90.00
_cell.angle_gamma   90.00
#
_symmetry.space_group_name_H-M   'P 1'
#
loop_
_entity.id
_entity.type
_entity.pdbx_description
1 polymer ?
#
loop_
_entity_poly.entity_id
_entity_poly.type
_entity_poly.pdbx_seq_one_letter_code
_entity_poly.pdbx_strand_id
1 'polypeptide(L)'
;MNTQQNNNPVANIAAVGGVSSKGQRGAIAVLITLILVVIASLSALVVNKSAIEEQKRSGIDLRNKEVYAAANGALEYGIYQLMREYNDNDTATPAWTGGAEEGEAAAGETATISYDPYGDGSVTTLTQGIDAFSLAPSITYTLLTAENEQPAIIEIRAPVVGVAESHVTKAVSVRVVRANLGTPSMFDGPPLIVENCIDSGAVTGTPDITSDSVAIATITGSSAGTSCIDKGFFDITGGGEVGEPLTSDAPTLFDSMFGGISEATLKEMAGLSDNIYFVTETTPWNAGEYGSLTDPVIFYFEEASGCPTLNGGIVIYGLVYYEAPDEGCPDPGTGAAKVFGTVAYEGDLMKYNGNIELVEVNFSSTGGDDEPVSVITMLPGSWRDF
;
A
#
# COMPACT_ATOMS: atom_id res chain seq x y z
N MET A 1 -18.57 -54.10 22.11
CA MET A 1 -18.23 -55.51 21.79
C MET A 1 -16.79 -55.75 22.22
N ASN A 2 -16.52 -56.90 22.84
CA ASN A 2 -15.27 -57.38 23.46
C ASN A 2 -14.92 -56.88 24.87
N THR A 3 -15.73 -57.38 25.82
CA THR A 3 -15.34 -58.04 27.06
C THR A 3 -14.06 -58.87 26.99
N GLN A 4 -13.22 -58.80 28.04
CA GLN A 4 -12.45 -59.88 28.69
C GLN A 4 -11.33 -59.24 29.54
N GLN A 5 -10.87 -59.75 30.68
CA GLN A 5 -11.32 -60.77 31.61
C GLN A 5 -10.43 -60.59 32.86
N ASN A 6 -11.06 -60.62 34.03
CA ASN A 6 -10.41 -60.78 35.32
C ASN A 6 -9.59 -62.09 35.32
N ASN A 7 -8.32 -62.07 35.77
CA ASN A 7 -7.65 -63.27 36.29
C ASN A 7 -6.45 -62.90 37.18
N ASN A 8 -6.69 -62.96 38.48
CA ASN A 8 -5.68 -63.14 39.53
C ASN A 8 -4.92 -64.46 39.33
N PRO A 9 -3.59 -64.46 39.49
CA PRO A 9 -2.88 -65.58 40.06
C PRO A 9 -2.59 -65.31 41.55
N VAL A 10 -3.25 -66.10 42.39
CA VAL A 10 -2.90 -66.34 43.79
C VAL A 10 -1.48 -66.89 43.83
N ALA A 11 -0.50 -66.07 44.21
CA ALA A 11 0.87 -66.52 44.46
C ALA A 11 1.07 -66.74 45.96
N ASN A 12 1.23 -68.02 46.28
CA ASN A 12 1.52 -68.59 47.59
C ASN A 12 2.55 -67.78 48.40
N ILE A 13 2.12 -67.40 49.60
CA ILE A 13 2.96 -66.96 50.71
C ILE A 13 3.75 -68.18 51.20
N ALA A 14 4.96 -68.36 50.68
CA ALA A 14 5.95 -69.26 51.28
C ALA A 14 6.67 -68.51 52.40
N ALA A 15 6.34 -68.87 53.64
CA ALA A 15 7.03 -68.43 54.84
C ALA A 15 8.49 -68.90 54.81
N VAL A 16 9.42 -67.97 54.59
CA VAL A 16 10.86 -68.19 54.76
C VAL A 16 11.27 -67.63 56.12
N GLY A 17 11.89 -68.52 56.89
CA GLY A 17 12.42 -68.40 58.24
C GLY A 17 12.79 -67.00 58.72
N GLY A 18 12.24 -66.65 59.88
CA GLY A 18 12.74 -65.57 60.72
C GLY A 18 14.16 -65.87 61.19
N VAL A 19 15.13 -65.19 60.60
CA VAL A 19 16.44 -64.97 61.24
C VAL A 19 16.28 -63.73 62.11
N SER A 20 16.28 -63.94 63.43
CA SER A 20 16.32 -62.89 64.44
C SER A 20 17.68 -62.17 64.40
N SER A 21 17.83 -61.14 63.56
CA SER A 21 18.92 -60.17 63.68
C SER A 21 18.51 -59.00 64.59
N LYS A 22 18.68 -59.18 65.90
CA LYS A 22 18.42 -58.14 66.92
C LYS A 22 19.44 -56.96 66.91
N GLY A 23 20.17 -56.74 65.80
CA GLY A 23 21.21 -55.71 65.71
C GLY A 23 21.20 -54.82 64.45
N GLN A 24 20.27 -54.97 63.50
CA GLN A 24 20.33 -54.26 62.20
C GLN A 24 19.13 -53.37 61.86
N ARG A 25 18.08 -53.30 62.71
CA ARG A 25 16.89 -52.47 62.45
C ARG A 25 17.18 -50.96 62.48
N GLY A 26 18.18 -50.51 63.24
CA GLY A 26 18.60 -49.11 63.28
C GLY A 26 19.26 -48.64 61.97
N ALA A 27 20.08 -49.50 61.35
CA ALA A 27 20.78 -49.15 60.11
C ALA A 27 19.83 -49.02 58.91
N ILE A 28 18.78 -49.84 58.84
CA ILE A 28 17.78 -49.77 57.75
C ILE A 28 16.99 -48.46 57.81
N ALA A 29 16.58 -48.02 59.01
CA ALA A 29 15.87 -46.76 59.16
C ALA A 29 16.71 -45.55 58.70
N VAL A 30 17.99 -45.51 59.08
CA VAL A 30 18.93 -44.46 58.65
C VAL A 30 19.11 -44.47 57.13
N LEU A 31 19.26 -45.65 56.53
CA LEU A 31 19.43 -45.80 55.09
C LEU A 31 18.19 -45.33 54.31
N ILE A 32 16.99 -45.68 54.78
CA ILE A 32 15.73 -45.20 54.19
C ILE A 32 15.62 -43.68 54.31
N THR A 33 15.90 -43.10 55.48
CA THR A 33 15.87 -41.64 55.65
C THR A 33 16.87 -40.93 54.75
N LEU A 34 18.07 -41.50 54.56
CA LEU A 34 19.09 -40.93 53.69
C LEU A 34 18.65 -40.97 52.22
N ILE A 35 18.07 -42.09 51.76
CA ILE A 35 17.50 -42.19 50.41
C ILE A 35 16.38 -41.17 50.22
N LEU A 36 15.47 -41.02 51.18
CA LEU A 36 14.38 -40.06 51.10
C LEU A 36 14.88 -38.61 51.05
N VAL A 37 15.89 -38.27 51.85
CA VAL A 37 16.52 -36.94 51.81
C VAL A 37 17.20 -36.69 50.46
N VAL A 38 17.89 -37.69 49.90
CA VAL A 38 18.50 -37.58 48.57
C VAL A 38 17.44 -37.39 47.49
N ILE A 39 16.36 -38.17 47.50
CA ILE A 39 15.26 -38.03 46.54
C ILE A 39 14.61 -36.65 46.68
N ALA A 40 14.29 -36.21 47.90
CA ALA A 40 13.72 -34.90 48.14
C ALA A 40 14.64 -33.76 47.66
N SER A 41 15.95 -33.89 47.88
CA SER A 41 16.94 -32.91 47.41
C SER A 41 17.03 -32.87 45.88
N LEU A 42 17.00 -34.03 45.22
CA LEU A 42 16.98 -34.12 43.76
C LEU A 42 15.69 -33.55 43.16
N SER A 43 14.53 -33.84 43.77
CA SER A 43 13.26 -33.25 43.36
C SER A 43 13.25 -31.73 43.49
N ALA A 44 13.74 -31.19 44.61
CA ALA A 44 13.87 -29.75 44.81
C ALA A 44 14.81 -29.11 43.77
N LEU A 45 15.92 -29.78 43.43
CA LEU A 45 16.84 -29.30 42.40
C LEU A 45 16.18 -29.26 41.01
N VAL A 46 15.40 -30.28 40.64
CA VAL A 46 14.68 -30.32 39.35
C VAL A 46 13.63 -29.21 39.26
N VAL A 47 12.87 -28.97 40.33
CA VAL A 47 11.88 -27.88 40.38
C VAL A 47 12.56 -26.52 40.24
N ASN A 48 13.65 -26.28 40.98
CA ASN A 48 14.40 -25.03 40.88
C ASN A 48 14.99 -24.82 39.48
N LYS A 49 15.51 -25.89 38.86
CA LYS A 49 15.99 -25.82 37.47
C LYS A 49 14.87 -25.46 36.50
N SER A 50 13.70 -26.10 36.62
CA SER A 50 12.52 -25.81 35.79
C SER A 50 12.07 -24.36 35.95
N ALA A 51 12.00 -23.85 37.19
CA ALA A 51 11.60 -22.48 37.46
C ALA A 51 12.57 -21.46 36.86
N ILE A 52 13.89 -21.71 36.94
CA ILE A 52 14.91 -20.85 36.33
C ILE A 52 14.82 -20.88 34.81
N GLU A 53 14.59 -22.04 34.20
CA GLU A 53 14.42 -22.15 32.75
C GLU A 53 13.16 -21.45 32.25
N GLU A 54 12.06 -21.50 33.02
CA GLU A 54 10.82 -20.79 32.73
C GLU A 54 11.00 -19.27 32.84
N GLN A 55 11.66 -18.79 33.90
CA GLN A 55 12.00 -17.38 34.05
C GLN A 55 12.89 -16.87 32.90
N LYS A 56 13.88 -17.67 32.49
CA LYS A 56 14.73 -17.34 31.34
C LYS A 56 13.92 -17.27 30.05
N ARG A 57 13.05 -18.24 29.80
CA ARG A 57 12.20 -18.25 28.59
C ARG A 57 11.24 -17.06 28.59
N SER A 58 10.60 -16.75 29.72
CA SER A 58 9.71 -15.60 29.85
C SER A 58 10.46 -14.28 29.67
N GLY A 59 11.68 -14.15 30.20
CA GLY A 59 12.51 -12.96 30.00
C GLY A 59 12.93 -12.76 28.55
N ILE A 60 13.30 -13.84 27.86
CA ILE A 60 13.62 -13.80 26.43
C ILE A 60 12.39 -13.43 25.59
N ASP A 61 11.22 -14.02 25.89
CA ASP A 61 9.97 -13.72 25.18
C ASP A 61 9.54 -12.25 25.37
N LEU A 62 9.63 -11.73 26.61
CA LEU A 62 9.32 -10.33 26.90
C LEU A 62 10.24 -9.39 26.11
N ARG A 63 11.55 -9.61 26.18
CA ARG A 63 12.54 -8.80 25.46
C ARG A 63 12.36 -8.87 23.95
N ASN A 64 12.04 -10.05 23.43
CA ASN A 64 11.75 -10.24 22.01
C ASN A 64 10.52 -9.44 21.58
N LYS A 65 9.48 -9.34 22.41
CA LYS A 65 8.30 -8.50 22.14
C LYS A 65 8.62 -7.00 22.22
N GLU A 66 9.40 -6.57 23.21
CA GLU A 66 9.78 -5.16 23.37
C GLU A 66 10.67 -4.68 22.22
N VAL A 67 11.70 -5.45 21.84
CA VAL A 67 12.57 -5.10 20.70
C VAL A 67 11.80 -5.13 19.37
N TYR A 68 10.84 -6.05 19.23
CA TYR A 68 9.97 -6.12 18.06
C TYR A 68 9.04 -4.91 17.95
N ALA A 69 8.41 -4.50 19.06
CA ALA A 69 7.59 -3.30 19.10
C ALA A 69 8.41 -2.05 18.79
N ALA A 70 9.64 -1.95 19.32
CA ALA A 70 10.57 -0.88 18.97
C ALA A 70 10.91 -0.88 17.47
N ALA A 71 11.22 -2.03 16.90
CA ALA A 71 11.53 -2.15 15.47
C ALA A 71 10.36 -1.69 14.59
N ASN A 72 9.11 -2.06 14.93
CA ASN A 72 7.93 -1.61 14.20
C ASN A 72 7.69 -0.10 14.34
N GLY A 73 7.85 0.48 15.55
CA GLY A 73 7.71 1.93 15.71
C GLY A 73 8.76 2.72 14.92
N ALA A 74 9.98 2.20 14.82
CA ALA A 74 11.01 2.76 13.93
C ALA A 74 10.65 2.60 12.44
N LEU A 75 10.06 1.46 12.05
CA LEU A 75 9.63 1.21 10.68
C LEU A 75 8.49 2.14 10.27
N GLU A 76 7.48 2.32 11.12
CA GLU A 76 6.36 3.25 10.90
C GLU A 76 6.85 4.69 10.72
N TYR A 77 7.79 5.12 11.57
CA TYR A 77 8.46 6.40 11.40
C TYR A 77 9.20 6.49 10.05
N GLY A 78 9.90 5.41 9.65
CA GLY A 78 10.57 5.34 8.35
C GLY A 78 9.60 5.49 7.17
N ILE A 79 8.44 4.85 7.22
CA ILE A 79 7.38 4.99 6.21
C ILE A 79 6.85 6.42 6.18
N TYR A 80 6.54 7.01 7.34
CA TYR A 80 6.05 8.38 7.44
C TYR A 80 7.01 9.40 6.83
N GLN A 81 8.32 9.24 7.08
CA GLN A 81 9.34 10.13 6.51
C GLN A 81 9.43 10.00 4.99
N LEU A 82 9.29 8.77 4.47
CA LEU A 82 9.23 8.55 3.03
C LEU A 82 7.98 9.18 2.40
N MET A 83 6.84 9.11 3.08
CA MET A 83 5.62 9.81 2.65
C MET A 83 5.81 11.31 2.68
N ARG A 84 6.50 11.86 3.68
CA ARG A 84 6.77 13.30 3.77
C ARG A 84 7.68 13.80 2.64
N GLU A 85 8.72 13.04 2.29
CA GLU A 85 9.61 13.36 1.15
C GLU A 85 8.79 13.47 -0.14
N TYR A 86 8.03 12.43 -0.48
CA TYR A 86 7.36 12.34 -1.79
C TYR A 86 5.96 13.00 -1.86
N ASN A 87 5.29 13.25 -0.73
CA ASN A 87 3.96 13.86 -0.73
C ASN A 87 4.01 15.35 -0.37
N ASP A 88 4.97 15.79 0.45
CA ASP A 88 5.08 17.17 0.93
C ASP A 88 6.28 17.91 0.28
N ASN A 89 6.96 17.31 -0.70
CA ASN A 89 8.19 17.80 -1.35
C ASN A 89 9.27 18.23 -0.34
N ASP A 90 9.33 17.57 0.82
CA ASP A 90 10.34 17.83 1.84
C ASP A 90 11.64 17.13 1.45
N THR A 91 12.43 17.74 0.56
CA THR A 91 13.70 17.19 0.02
C THR A 91 14.81 17.01 1.07
N ALA A 92 14.49 17.14 2.36
CA ALA A 92 15.45 17.07 3.43
C ALA A 92 15.77 15.61 3.81
N THR A 93 14.84 14.66 3.68
CA THR A 93 15.00 13.28 4.17
C THR A 93 13.91 12.32 3.66
N PRO A 94 14.27 11.21 2.96
CA PRO A 94 15.60 10.61 2.82
C PRO A 94 16.36 11.06 1.55
N ALA A 95 17.57 11.61 1.72
CA ALA A 95 18.46 11.93 0.59
C ALA A 95 19.25 10.69 0.09
N TRP A 96 19.15 10.38 -1.21
CA TRP A 96 19.86 9.26 -1.84
C TRP A 96 21.36 9.53 -2.00
N THR A 97 22.18 8.50 -1.76
CA THR A 97 23.65 8.66 -1.74
C THR A 97 24.33 8.73 -3.11
N GLY A 98 23.63 8.44 -4.21
CA GLY A 98 24.18 8.41 -5.56
C GLY A 98 23.38 9.26 -6.55
N GLY A 99 23.37 10.58 -6.38
CA GLY A 99 22.83 11.43 -7.44
C GLY A 99 23.52 11.12 -8.77
N ALA A 100 22.81 10.47 -9.71
CA ALA A 100 23.24 10.41 -11.10
C ALA A 100 23.33 11.84 -11.64
N GLU A 101 24.07 12.04 -12.74
CA GLU A 101 24.34 13.36 -13.32
C GLU A 101 23.07 14.15 -13.73
N GLU A 102 21.88 13.57 -13.59
CA GLU A 102 20.57 14.15 -13.90
C GLU A 102 19.60 14.23 -12.70
N GLY A 103 20.03 13.95 -11.46
CA GLY A 103 19.24 14.23 -10.26
C GLY A 103 18.33 13.11 -9.73
N GLU A 104 18.34 11.92 -10.34
CA GLU A 104 17.51 10.77 -9.93
C GLU A 104 18.38 9.59 -9.45
N ALA A 105 17.94 8.87 -8.41
CA ALA A 105 18.70 7.75 -7.83
C ALA A 105 18.48 6.42 -8.58
N ALA A 106 19.56 5.64 -8.77
CA ALA A 106 19.49 4.37 -9.48
C ALA A 106 19.05 3.18 -8.60
N ALA A 107 18.64 2.08 -9.23
CA ALA A 107 18.36 0.82 -8.54
C ALA A 107 19.60 0.33 -7.74
N GLY A 108 19.38 -0.06 -6.49
CA GLY A 108 20.42 -0.49 -5.56
C GLY A 108 20.99 0.62 -4.69
N GLU A 109 20.62 1.88 -4.93
CA GLU A 109 21.02 2.98 -4.07
C GLU A 109 20.31 2.98 -2.72
N THR A 110 20.95 3.65 -1.77
CA THR A 110 20.45 3.72 -0.40
C THR A 110 20.31 5.15 0.09
N ALA A 111 19.32 5.38 0.93
CA ALA A 111 19.21 6.57 1.76
C ALA A 111 19.11 6.17 3.23
N THR A 112 19.40 7.08 4.14
CA THR A 112 19.35 6.82 5.58
C THR A 112 18.72 7.96 6.34
N ILE A 113 17.93 7.65 7.36
CA ILE A 113 17.38 8.64 8.28
C ILE A 113 17.59 8.26 9.74
N SER A 114 17.84 9.28 10.58
CA SER A 114 17.88 9.14 12.03
C SER A 114 16.46 9.18 12.61
N TYR A 115 16.23 8.46 13.71
CA TYR A 115 14.96 8.53 14.42
C TYR A 115 14.91 9.77 15.31
N ASP A 116 14.13 10.75 14.89
CA ASP A 116 13.87 12.00 15.59
C ASP A 116 12.38 12.38 15.46
N PRO A 117 11.48 11.72 16.21
CA PRO A 117 10.05 11.99 16.14
C PRO A 117 9.66 13.38 16.67
N TYR A 118 10.57 14.09 17.35
CA TYR A 118 10.31 15.40 17.93
C TYR A 118 10.87 16.56 17.10
N GLY A 119 11.70 16.26 16.09
CA GLY A 119 12.34 17.25 15.24
C GLY A 119 13.31 18.16 16.00
N ASP A 120 13.90 17.67 17.10
CA ASP A 120 14.79 18.47 17.94
C ASP A 120 16.28 18.32 17.58
N GLY A 121 16.58 17.53 16.55
CA GLY A 121 17.92 17.25 16.05
C GLY A 121 18.69 16.25 16.91
N SER A 122 18.05 15.57 17.85
CA SER A 122 18.66 14.58 18.71
C SER A 122 18.13 13.16 18.44
N VAL A 123 19.04 12.18 18.45
CA VAL A 123 18.65 10.77 18.28
C VAL A 123 17.84 10.35 19.50
N THR A 124 16.55 10.12 19.29
CA THR A 124 15.64 9.70 20.34
C THR A 124 15.72 8.18 20.52
N THR A 125 15.74 7.72 21.77
CA THR A 125 15.61 6.29 22.06
C THR A 125 14.15 5.87 22.04
N LEU A 126 13.85 4.72 21.42
CA LEU A 126 12.54 4.11 21.47
C LEU A 126 12.35 3.45 22.83
N THR A 127 11.45 3.98 23.66
CA THR A 127 11.14 3.40 24.98
C THR A 127 10.02 2.39 24.82
N GLN A 128 10.25 1.13 25.17
CA GLN A 128 9.25 0.06 25.15
C GLN A 128 9.26 -0.67 26.49
N GLY A 129 8.18 -0.52 27.26
CA GLY A 129 8.12 -1.07 28.60
C GLY A 129 9.13 -0.42 29.53
N ILE A 130 10.03 -1.23 30.11
CA ILE A 130 11.10 -0.77 31.00
C ILE A 130 12.43 -0.52 30.27
N ASP A 131 12.54 -0.97 29.02
CA ASP A 131 13.78 -0.94 28.25
C ASP A 131 13.76 0.19 27.20
N ALA A 132 14.96 0.63 26.84
CA ALA A 132 15.17 1.63 25.80
C ALA A 132 16.01 1.03 24.66
N PHE A 133 15.62 1.35 23.44
CA PHE A 133 16.24 0.88 22.20
C PHE A 133 16.72 2.08 21.38
N SER A 134 17.82 1.90 20.65
CA SER A 134 18.31 2.86 19.67
C SER A 134 18.38 2.22 18.30
N LEU A 135 18.45 3.03 17.25
CA LEU A 135 18.75 2.52 15.91
C LEU A 135 20.22 2.08 15.80
N ALA A 136 20.47 1.09 14.94
CA ALA A 136 21.83 0.59 14.67
C ALA A 136 22.07 0.42 13.15
N PRO A 137 22.62 1.42 12.44
CA PRO A 137 22.91 2.80 12.85
C PRO A 137 21.75 3.79 12.60
N SER A 138 20.87 3.49 11.65
CA SER A 138 19.81 4.36 11.15
C SER A 138 18.71 3.50 10.51
N ILE A 139 17.58 4.10 10.17
CA ILE A 139 16.66 3.49 9.20
C ILE A 139 17.32 3.60 7.83
N THR A 140 17.25 2.54 7.03
CA THR A 140 17.84 2.48 5.68
C THR A 140 16.75 2.25 4.67
N TYR A 141 16.75 3.03 3.61
CA TYR A 141 15.95 2.85 2.41
C TYR A 141 16.84 2.27 1.33
N THR A 142 16.36 1.28 0.59
CA THR A 142 17.07 0.69 -0.55
C THR A 142 16.14 0.67 -1.76
N LEU A 143 16.55 1.32 -2.84
CA LEU A 143 15.85 1.25 -4.12
C LEU A 143 16.04 -0.14 -4.73
N LEU A 144 14.94 -0.87 -4.95
CA LEU A 144 14.98 -2.15 -5.66
C LEU A 144 14.81 -1.95 -7.18
N THR A 145 14.17 -0.87 -7.58
CA THR A 145 14.08 -0.34 -8.94
C THR A 145 14.62 1.09 -8.96
N ALA A 146 14.86 1.69 -10.12
CA ALA A 146 15.31 3.09 -10.16
C ALA A 146 14.24 4.03 -9.59
N GLU A 147 14.65 5.17 -9.05
CA GLU A 147 13.74 6.13 -8.45
C GLU A 147 12.75 6.71 -9.48
N ASN A 148 13.10 6.80 -10.74
CA ASN A 148 12.17 7.27 -11.79
C ASN A 148 11.27 6.17 -12.37
N GLU A 149 11.44 4.90 -11.97
CA GLU A 149 10.55 3.83 -12.42
C GLU A 149 9.15 4.01 -11.80
N GLN A 150 8.13 3.66 -12.59
CA GLN A 150 6.73 3.76 -12.19
C GLN A 150 6.06 2.39 -12.37
N PRO A 151 5.81 1.65 -11.26
CA PRO A 151 6.09 2.02 -9.88
C PRO A 151 7.55 1.81 -9.45
N ALA A 152 8.04 2.64 -8.53
CA ALA A 152 9.31 2.42 -7.84
C ALA A 152 9.10 1.53 -6.61
N ILE A 153 10.01 0.58 -6.37
CA ILE A 153 9.96 -0.32 -5.23
C ILE A 153 11.10 0.04 -4.27
N ILE A 154 10.75 0.36 -3.04
CA ILE A 154 11.69 0.78 -2.00
C ILE A 154 11.60 -0.22 -0.84
N GLU A 155 12.73 -0.76 -0.41
CA GLU A 155 12.83 -1.57 0.81
C GLU A 155 13.24 -0.68 1.98
N ILE A 156 12.40 -0.61 3.01
CA ILE A 156 12.66 0.15 4.24
C ILE A 156 13.10 -0.87 5.30
N ARG A 157 14.25 -0.63 5.93
CA ARG A 157 14.81 -1.48 6.98
C ARG A 157 15.08 -0.68 8.25
N ALA A 158 14.51 -1.14 9.36
CA ALA A 158 14.66 -0.54 10.68
C ALA A 158 15.40 -1.50 11.64
N PRO A 159 16.73 -1.36 11.78
CA PRO A 159 17.52 -2.11 12.76
C PRO A 159 17.50 -1.42 14.13
N VAL A 160 17.10 -2.14 15.17
CA VAL A 160 17.10 -1.66 16.56
C VAL A 160 18.03 -2.49 17.44
N VAL A 161 18.64 -1.84 18.42
CA VAL A 161 19.53 -2.42 19.43
C VAL A 161 19.17 -1.91 20.82
N GLY A 162 19.26 -2.77 21.84
CA GLY A 162 19.09 -2.36 23.24
C GLY A 162 20.17 -1.38 23.69
N VAL A 163 19.78 -0.26 24.30
CA VAL A 163 20.71 0.78 24.78
C VAL A 163 21.55 0.27 25.94
N ALA A 164 20.93 -0.44 26.88
CA ALA A 164 21.64 -1.06 28.00
C ALA A 164 22.31 -2.40 27.61
N GLU A 165 21.81 -3.05 26.56
CA GLU A 165 22.16 -4.41 26.18
C GLU A 165 22.36 -4.54 24.67
N SER A 166 23.58 -4.29 24.19
CA SER A 166 23.90 -4.28 22.76
C SER A 166 23.77 -5.62 22.03
N HIS A 167 23.53 -6.72 22.77
CA HIS A 167 23.31 -8.05 22.21
C HIS A 167 21.84 -8.33 21.90
N VAL A 168 20.91 -7.49 22.38
CA VAL A 168 19.49 -7.55 22.04
C VAL A 168 19.30 -6.71 20.79
N THR A 169 19.19 -7.37 19.64
CA THR A 169 19.03 -6.74 18.34
C THR A 169 17.89 -7.36 17.56
N LYS A 170 17.17 -6.55 16.79
CA LYS A 170 16.15 -7.00 15.83
C LYS A 170 16.19 -6.09 14.62
N ALA A 171 15.97 -6.63 13.43
CA ALA A 171 15.71 -5.81 12.26
C ALA A 171 14.38 -6.22 11.63
N VAL A 172 13.55 -5.23 11.31
CA VAL A 172 12.33 -5.43 10.54
C VAL A 172 12.47 -4.68 9.22
N SER A 173 11.98 -5.27 8.15
CA SER A 173 11.91 -4.61 6.84
C SER A 173 10.56 -4.81 6.17
N VAL A 174 10.14 -3.80 5.41
CA VAL A 174 8.96 -3.84 4.55
C VAL A 174 9.33 -3.29 3.18
N ARG A 175 8.65 -3.74 2.14
CA ARG A 175 8.74 -3.14 0.82
C ARG A 175 7.53 -2.27 0.60
N VAL A 176 7.78 -1.07 0.14
CA VAL A 176 6.74 -0.14 -0.29
C VAL A 176 6.87 0.07 -1.80
N VAL A 177 5.73 0.36 -2.40
CA VAL A 177 5.60 0.72 -3.79
C VAL A 177 5.28 2.21 -3.80
N ARG A 178 6.12 3.00 -4.44
CA ARG A 178 5.85 4.40 -4.75
C ARG A 178 5.38 4.47 -6.20
N ALA A 179 4.17 4.97 -6.41
CA ALA A 179 3.65 5.26 -7.73
C ALA A 179 3.22 6.72 -7.74
N ASN A 180 3.56 7.45 -8.79
CA ASN A 180 2.98 8.78 -8.96
C ASN A 180 1.53 8.57 -9.40
N LEU A 181 0.59 9.26 -8.75
CA LEU A 181 -0.72 9.45 -9.34
C LEU A 181 -0.49 10.15 -10.68
N GLY A 182 -0.84 9.47 -11.75
CA GLY A 182 -0.65 10.00 -13.09
C GLY A 182 0.62 9.57 -13.84
N THR A 183 1.29 8.49 -13.48
CA THR A 183 2.24 7.85 -14.42
C THR A 183 1.91 6.38 -14.67
N PRO A 184 1.96 5.92 -15.93
CA PRO A 184 1.20 6.38 -17.09
C PRO A 184 -0.20 5.72 -17.04
N SER A 185 -1.30 6.43 -16.75
CA SER A 185 -2.15 6.95 -17.85
C SER A 185 -3.30 7.87 -17.38
N MET A 186 -3.26 8.49 -16.19
CA MET A 186 -4.41 9.34 -15.75
C MET A 186 -4.51 10.68 -16.47
N PHE A 187 -3.36 11.30 -16.78
CA PHE A 187 -3.28 12.63 -17.37
C PHE A 187 -2.49 12.66 -18.68
N ASP A 188 -1.90 11.53 -19.06
CA ASP A 188 -1.21 11.34 -20.34
C ASP A 188 -1.98 10.32 -21.19
N GLY A 189 -3.30 10.33 -21.01
CA GLY A 189 -4.25 9.56 -21.78
C GLY A 189 -4.73 10.36 -22.99
N PRO A 190 -5.27 9.68 -24.01
CA PRO A 190 -6.04 10.32 -25.05
C PRO A 190 -7.06 11.32 -24.48
N PRO A 191 -7.37 12.42 -25.18
CA PRO A 191 -8.33 13.40 -24.68
C PRO A 191 -9.69 12.80 -24.30
N LEU A 192 -10.09 11.70 -24.96
CA LEU A 192 -11.25 10.91 -24.60
C LEU A 192 -10.87 9.43 -24.39
N ILE A 193 -11.25 8.89 -23.23
CA ILE A 193 -11.17 7.45 -22.94
C ILE A 193 -12.57 6.95 -22.58
N VAL A 194 -12.96 5.82 -23.14
CA VAL A 194 -14.21 5.12 -22.81
C VAL A 194 -13.86 3.69 -22.44
N GLU A 195 -14.45 3.14 -21.39
CA GLU A 195 -14.10 1.79 -20.97
C GLU A 195 -14.47 0.76 -22.05
N ASN A 196 -15.73 0.78 -22.48
CA ASN A 196 -16.29 -0.17 -23.43
C ASN A 196 -16.38 0.45 -24.83
N CYS A 197 -17.59 0.77 -25.31
CA CYS A 197 -17.84 1.22 -26.67
C CYS A 197 -18.45 2.63 -26.75
N ILE A 198 -18.23 3.31 -27.89
CA ILE A 198 -18.99 4.47 -28.33
C ILE A 198 -20.03 3.99 -29.36
N ASP A 199 -21.28 3.97 -28.92
CA ASP A 199 -22.39 3.45 -29.71
C ASP A 199 -22.67 4.27 -30.97
N SER A 200 -23.18 3.62 -32.01
CA SER A 200 -23.49 4.33 -33.25
C SER A 200 -24.62 5.34 -33.05
N GLY A 201 -24.34 6.60 -33.41
CA GLY A 201 -25.25 7.71 -33.16
C GLY A 201 -25.28 8.21 -31.72
N ALA A 202 -24.41 7.72 -30.83
CA ALA A 202 -24.22 8.29 -29.50
C ALA A 202 -23.79 9.75 -29.58
N VAL A 203 -22.83 10.06 -30.45
CA VAL A 203 -22.36 11.41 -30.69
C VAL A 203 -23.36 12.15 -31.56
N THR A 204 -24.01 13.17 -31.00
CA THR A 204 -25.04 13.99 -31.67
C THR A 204 -24.72 15.49 -31.67
N GLY A 205 -23.76 15.93 -30.85
CA GLY A 205 -23.23 17.30 -30.85
C GLY A 205 -22.13 17.51 -31.89
N THR A 206 -21.37 18.59 -31.75
CA THR A 206 -20.14 18.85 -32.53
C THR A 206 -18.93 19.00 -31.58
N PRO A 207 -18.53 17.92 -30.89
CA PRO A 207 -17.33 17.95 -30.06
C PRO A 207 -16.07 18.04 -30.92
N ASP A 208 -15.11 18.83 -30.45
CA ASP A 208 -13.79 19.01 -31.08
C ASP A 208 -12.73 18.37 -30.19
N ILE A 209 -11.82 17.61 -30.80
CA ILE A 209 -10.68 16.98 -30.15
C ILE A 209 -9.41 17.40 -30.87
N THR A 210 -8.53 18.13 -30.19
CA THR A 210 -7.18 18.41 -30.66
C THR A 210 -6.22 17.39 -30.05
N SER A 211 -5.61 16.56 -30.89
CA SER A 211 -4.62 15.56 -30.50
C SER A 211 -3.61 15.33 -31.62
N ASP A 212 -2.34 15.15 -31.24
CA ASP A 212 -1.24 14.82 -32.15
C ASP A 212 -1.00 13.30 -32.27
N SER A 213 -1.66 12.50 -31.42
CA SER A 213 -1.42 11.06 -31.28
C SER A 213 -2.70 10.21 -31.32
N VAL A 214 -3.22 9.79 -30.17
CA VAL A 214 -4.49 9.07 -30.03
C VAL A 214 -5.50 10.04 -29.44
N ALA A 215 -6.55 10.32 -30.21
CA ALA A 215 -7.60 11.26 -29.82
C ALA A 215 -8.69 10.61 -28.96
N ILE A 216 -8.99 9.34 -29.24
CA ILE A 216 -10.03 8.56 -28.55
C ILE A 216 -9.46 7.16 -28.32
N ALA A 217 -9.55 6.63 -27.10
CA ALA A 217 -9.19 5.24 -26.80
C ALA A 217 -10.27 4.49 -26.05
N THR A 218 -10.18 3.16 -26.12
CA THR A 218 -10.98 2.25 -25.31
C THR A 218 -10.12 1.35 -24.43
N ILE A 219 -10.68 0.85 -23.32
CA ILE A 219 -9.98 -0.13 -22.47
C ILE A 219 -10.30 -1.55 -22.93
N THR A 220 -11.59 -1.88 -22.99
CA THR A 220 -12.09 -3.23 -23.32
C THR A 220 -12.73 -3.28 -24.71
N GLY A 221 -13.12 -2.12 -25.25
CA GLY A 221 -13.67 -1.98 -26.60
C GLY A 221 -12.64 -2.30 -27.70
N SER A 222 -13.10 -2.84 -28.83
CA SER A 222 -12.24 -3.13 -29.99
C SER A 222 -12.59 -2.25 -31.18
N SER A 223 -11.64 -1.41 -31.60
CA SER A 223 -11.69 -0.62 -32.85
C SER A 223 -11.65 -1.48 -34.11
N ALA A 224 -11.19 -2.74 -34.03
CA ALA A 224 -11.21 -3.69 -35.15
C ALA A 224 -12.64 -4.13 -35.53
N GLY A 225 -13.62 -3.98 -34.62
CA GLY A 225 -15.04 -4.13 -34.91
C GLY A 225 -15.67 -2.79 -35.25
N THR A 226 -16.23 -2.64 -36.46
CA THR A 226 -16.91 -1.41 -36.92
C THR A 226 -18.15 -1.00 -36.10
N SER A 227 -18.42 -1.67 -34.98
CA SER A 227 -19.57 -1.45 -34.11
C SER A 227 -19.23 -0.91 -32.72
N CYS A 228 -17.95 -0.91 -32.31
CA CYS A 228 -17.61 -0.52 -30.94
C CYS A 228 -17.12 0.92 -30.80
N ILE A 229 -16.45 1.49 -31.81
CA ILE A 229 -16.10 2.92 -31.77
C ILE A 229 -16.65 3.60 -33.01
N ASP A 230 -17.82 4.20 -32.88
CA ASP A 230 -18.35 5.13 -33.88
C ASP A 230 -17.85 6.54 -33.57
N LYS A 231 -16.89 7.03 -34.37
CA LYS A 231 -16.40 8.41 -34.29
C LYS A 231 -17.52 9.44 -34.44
N GLY A 232 -18.64 9.09 -35.10
CA GLY A 232 -19.80 9.97 -35.23
C GLY A 232 -19.43 11.38 -35.69
N PHE A 233 -19.76 12.38 -34.87
CA PHE A 233 -19.48 13.80 -35.12
C PHE A 233 -18.27 14.37 -34.37
N PHE A 234 -17.36 13.54 -33.84
CA PHE A 234 -16.08 14.05 -33.31
C PHE A 234 -15.26 14.67 -34.45
N ASP A 235 -15.01 15.97 -34.37
CA ASP A 235 -14.01 16.63 -35.20
C ASP A 235 -12.65 16.41 -34.54
N ILE A 236 -11.69 15.81 -35.27
CA ILE A 236 -10.37 15.50 -34.71
C ILE A 236 -9.34 16.30 -35.50
N THR A 237 -8.67 17.20 -34.81
CA THR A 237 -7.64 18.10 -35.32
C THR A 237 -6.27 17.70 -34.73
N GLY A 238 -5.16 18.06 -35.39
CA GLY A 238 -3.79 17.70 -34.96
C GLY A 238 -3.25 16.40 -35.55
N GLY A 239 -4.11 15.55 -36.12
CA GLY A 239 -3.71 14.28 -36.76
C GLY A 239 -3.97 13.05 -35.88
N GLY A 240 -4.61 13.23 -34.72
CA GLY A 240 -4.96 12.15 -33.82
C GLY A 240 -5.84 11.07 -34.45
N GLU A 241 -5.60 9.82 -34.06
CA GLU A 241 -6.36 8.64 -34.50
C GLU A 241 -7.22 8.07 -33.37
N VAL A 242 -8.16 7.20 -33.73
CA VAL A 242 -8.87 6.37 -32.75
C VAL A 242 -7.97 5.19 -32.41
N GLY A 243 -7.61 5.06 -31.14
CA GLY A 243 -6.69 4.05 -30.63
C GLY A 243 -7.34 2.69 -30.43
N GLU A 244 -6.49 1.66 -30.45
CA GLU A 244 -6.82 0.28 -30.08
C GLU A 244 -6.98 0.14 -28.56
N PRO A 245 -7.63 -0.94 -28.07
CA PRO A 245 -7.73 -1.22 -26.64
C PRO A 245 -6.38 -1.14 -25.94
N LEU A 246 -6.33 -0.39 -24.83
CA LEU A 246 -5.10 -0.10 -24.10
C LEU A 246 -4.45 -1.35 -23.50
N THR A 247 -5.22 -2.42 -23.22
CA THR A 247 -4.69 -3.67 -22.65
C THR A 247 -5.44 -4.91 -23.16
N SER A 248 -4.75 -6.06 -23.24
CA SER A 248 -5.35 -7.36 -23.64
C SER A 248 -5.93 -8.17 -22.48
N ASP A 249 -5.49 -7.86 -21.26
CA ASP A 249 -6.13 -8.28 -20.01
C ASP A 249 -6.98 -7.08 -19.58
N ALA A 250 -8.25 -7.26 -19.20
CA ALA A 250 -9.19 -6.16 -18.98
C ALA A 250 -9.20 -5.69 -17.50
N PRO A 251 -8.32 -4.77 -17.06
CA PRO A 251 -8.59 -3.96 -15.88
C PRO A 251 -9.84 -3.12 -16.14
N THR A 252 -10.51 -2.71 -15.07
CA THR A 252 -11.54 -1.68 -15.19
C THR A 252 -10.90 -0.36 -15.62
N LEU A 253 -11.67 0.56 -16.20
CA LEU A 253 -11.18 1.91 -16.47
C LEU A 253 -10.75 2.58 -15.16
N PHE A 254 -11.46 2.35 -14.05
CA PHE A 254 -11.07 2.85 -12.74
C PHE A 254 -9.68 2.36 -12.33
N ASP A 255 -9.42 1.05 -12.42
CA ASP A 255 -8.10 0.48 -12.11
C ASP A 255 -7.00 1.03 -13.02
N SER A 256 -7.33 1.23 -14.29
CA SER A 256 -6.41 1.75 -15.31
C SER A 256 -6.01 3.20 -15.03
N MET A 257 -6.98 4.03 -14.62
CA MET A 257 -6.71 5.40 -14.25
C MET A 257 -6.06 5.43 -12.86
N PHE A 258 -6.72 4.96 -11.82
CA PHE A 258 -6.31 5.24 -10.45
C PHE A 258 -5.34 4.22 -9.82
N GLY A 259 -4.77 3.29 -10.60
CA GLY A 259 -3.65 2.46 -10.15
C GLY A 259 -3.95 1.57 -8.94
N GLY A 260 -5.21 1.15 -8.78
CA GLY A 260 -5.66 0.25 -7.72
C GLY A 260 -5.89 0.89 -6.35
N ILE A 261 -5.92 2.23 -6.23
CA ILE A 261 -6.54 2.87 -5.06
C ILE A 261 -8.04 2.56 -5.04
N SER A 262 -8.69 2.59 -3.87
CA SER A 262 -10.15 2.44 -3.82
C SER A 262 -10.84 3.79 -4.00
N GLU A 263 -12.09 3.79 -4.46
CA GLU A 263 -12.95 4.98 -4.48
C GLU A 263 -13.04 5.65 -3.10
N ALA A 264 -13.18 4.85 -2.03
CA ALA A 264 -13.17 5.36 -0.66
C ALA A 264 -11.88 6.13 -0.33
N THR A 265 -10.74 5.63 -0.80
CA THR A 265 -9.45 6.33 -0.67
C THR A 265 -9.44 7.62 -1.47
N LEU A 266 -9.93 7.63 -2.71
CA LEU A 266 -10.03 8.84 -3.52
C LEU A 266 -10.91 9.91 -2.86
N LYS A 267 -12.00 9.49 -2.22
CA LYS A 267 -12.89 10.36 -1.44
C LYS A 267 -12.21 10.94 -0.19
N GLU A 268 -11.43 10.13 0.51
CA GLU A 268 -10.61 10.61 1.63
C GLU A 268 -9.56 11.64 1.16
N MET A 269 -8.92 11.38 0.01
CA MET A 269 -7.93 12.29 -0.58
C MET A 269 -8.55 13.61 -1.03
N ALA A 270 -9.76 13.60 -1.57
CA ALA A 270 -10.52 14.82 -1.87
C ALA A 270 -10.82 15.66 -0.62
N GLY A 271 -10.85 15.05 0.57
CA GLY A 271 -10.94 15.77 1.83
C GLY A 271 -9.63 16.42 2.30
N LEU A 272 -8.50 16.05 1.67
CA LEU A 272 -7.15 16.49 2.03
C LEU A 272 -6.52 17.43 1.00
N SER A 273 -6.94 17.35 -0.27
CA SER A 273 -6.38 18.12 -1.38
C SER A 273 -7.45 18.96 -2.07
N ASP A 274 -7.15 20.23 -2.31
CA ASP A 274 -8.00 21.15 -3.09
C ASP A 274 -8.00 20.84 -4.60
N ASN A 275 -7.15 19.90 -5.04
CA ASN A 275 -7.00 19.52 -6.45
C ASN A 275 -7.82 18.29 -6.83
N ILE A 276 -8.54 17.66 -5.88
CA ILE A 276 -9.38 16.50 -6.13
C ILE A 276 -10.83 16.86 -5.79
N TYR A 277 -11.66 16.95 -6.81
CA TYR A 277 -13.08 17.24 -6.72
C TYR A 277 -13.86 15.94 -6.79
N PHE A 278 -14.30 15.44 -5.63
CA PHE A 278 -15.19 14.29 -5.53
C PHE A 278 -16.65 14.77 -5.59
N VAL A 279 -17.27 14.67 -6.77
CA VAL A 279 -18.59 15.23 -7.07
C VAL A 279 -19.67 14.17 -6.92
N THR A 280 -20.55 14.39 -5.95
CA THR A 280 -21.75 13.54 -5.71
C THR A 280 -23.04 14.25 -6.13
N GLU A 281 -22.92 15.45 -6.71
CA GLU A 281 -24.03 16.34 -7.02
C GLU A 281 -24.60 16.01 -8.40
N THR A 282 -25.93 15.95 -8.52
CA THR A 282 -26.62 15.67 -9.79
C THR A 282 -26.88 16.93 -10.62
N THR A 283 -26.61 18.11 -10.06
CA THR A 283 -26.82 19.38 -10.75
C THR A 283 -25.65 19.71 -11.67
N PRO A 284 -25.89 20.37 -12.82
CA PRO A 284 -24.82 20.75 -13.72
C PRO A 284 -23.74 21.56 -13.00
N TRP A 285 -22.49 21.18 -13.20
CA TRP A 285 -21.36 21.86 -12.57
C TRP A 285 -21.16 23.24 -13.21
N ASN A 286 -20.87 24.27 -12.40
CA ASN A 286 -20.97 25.69 -12.80
C ASN A 286 -19.67 26.26 -13.40
N ALA A 287 -19.83 27.37 -14.15
CA ALA A 287 -18.77 28.10 -14.84
C ALA A 287 -17.57 28.46 -13.94
N GLY A 288 -16.36 28.29 -14.48
CA GLY A 288 -15.10 28.57 -13.79
C GLY A 288 -13.90 27.99 -14.56
N GLU A 289 -12.71 28.30 -14.07
CA GLU A 289 -11.45 27.70 -14.51
C GLU A 289 -10.91 26.87 -13.35
N TYR A 290 -10.64 25.59 -13.60
CA TYR A 290 -10.21 24.63 -12.59
C TYR A 290 -8.88 24.00 -13.00
N GLY A 291 -7.92 24.05 -12.08
CA GLY A 291 -6.54 23.67 -12.34
C GLY A 291 -5.82 24.61 -13.30
N SER A 292 -4.61 24.21 -13.67
CA SER A 292 -3.80 24.86 -14.69
C SER A 292 -2.89 23.82 -15.38
N LEU A 293 -2.15 24.23 -16.40
CA LEU A 293 -1.15 23.35 -17.04
C LEU A 293 -0.08 22.84 -16.06
N THR A 294 0.20 23.59 -14.99
CA THR A 294 1.19 23.22 -13.97
C THR A 294 0.58 22.64 -12.70
N ASP A 295 -0.74 22.72 -12.55
CA ASP A 295 -1.46 22.27 -11.35
C ASP A 295 -2.78 21.60 -11.80
N PRO A 296 -2.70 20.37 -12.34
CA PRO A 296 -3.86 19.68 -12.86
C PRO A 296 -4.77 19.20 -11.73
N VAL A 297 -6.06 19.15 -12.02
CA VAL A 297 -7.09 18.73 -11.08
C VAL A 297 -7.74 17.42 -11.51
N ILE A 298 -8.28 16.68 -10.54
CA ILE A 298 -9.07 15.48 -10.77
C ILE A 298 -10.52 15.81 -10.46
N PHE A 299 -11.39 15.69 -11.45
CA PHE A 299 -12.82 15.62 -11.28
C PHE A 299 -13.25 14.17 -11.27
N TYR A 300 -13.81 13.71 -10.17
CA TYR A 300 -14.39 12.38 -10.05
C TYR A 300 -15.89 12.50 -9.81
N PHE A 301 -16.69 12.12 -10.80
CA PHE A 301 -18.15 12.07 -10.69
C PHE A 301 -18.56 10.65 -10.28
N GLU A 302 -19.02 10.51 -9.04
CA GLU A 302 -19.52 9.24 -8.47
C GLU A 302 -20.76 8.75 -9.23
N GLU A 303 -21.01 7.45 -9.30
CA GLU A 303 -22.15 6.84 -10.01
C GLU A 303 -23.48 7.52 -9.63
N ALA A 304 -23.63 7.82 -8.34
CA ALA A 304 -24.82 8.46 -7.76
C ALA A 304 -25.09 9.88 -8.29
N SER A 305 -24.07 10.54 -8.87
CA SER A 305 -24.22 11.85 -9.53
C SER A 305 -24.98 11.74 -10.86
N GLY A 306 -25.08 10.55 -11.44
CA GLY A 306 -25.83 10.29 -12.67
C GLY A 306 -25.24 10.96 -13.91
N CYS A 307 -23.92 11.11 -13.96
CA CYS A 307 -23.17 11.77 -15.04
C CYS A 307 -23.66 13.19 -15.32
N PRO A 308 -23.52 14.13 -14.36
CA PRO A 308 -24.04 15.47 -14.51
C PRO A 308 -23.35 16.20 -15.66
N THR A 309 -24.09 17.12 -16.28
CA THR A 309 -23.57 17.93 -17.39
C THR A 309 -22.60 19.00 -16.88
N LEU A 310 -21.51 19.23 -17.62
CA LEU A 310 -20.67 20.42 -17.41
C LEU A 310 -21.34 21.62 -18.09
N ASN A 311 -21.49 22.75 -17.40
CA ASN A 311 -22.05 23.95 -18.02
C ASN A 311 -21.09 24.64 -19.00
N GLY A 312 -21.68 25.43 -19.91
CA GLY A 312 -20.97 26.30 -20.86
C GLY A 312 -19.93 27.19 -20.20
N GLY A 313 -18.73 27.22 -20.78
CA GLY A 313 -17.66 28.14 -20.36
C GLY A 313 -16.82 27.66 -19.16
N ILE A 314 -16.94 26.38 -18.79
CA ILE A 314 -15.98 25.75 -17.88
C ILE A 314 -14.68 25.45 -18.63
N VAL A 315 -13.55 25.72 -17.98
CA VAL A 315 -12.22 25.28 -18.42
C VAL A 315 -11.62 24.40 -17.34
N ILE A 316 -11.21 23.18 -17.68
CA ILE A 316 -10.58 22.23 -16.75
C ILE A 316 -9.21 21.85 -17.30
N TYR A 317 -8.20 21.86 -16.45
CA TYR A 317 -6.88 21.30 -16.72
C TYR A 317 -6.71 20.04 -15.87
N GLY A 318 -6.71 18.86 -16.50
CA GLY A 318 -6.50 17.60 -15.81
C GLY A 318 -7.43 16.48 -16.26
N LEU A 319 -7.92 15.69 -15.29
CA LEU A 319 -8.70 14.48 -15.52
C LEU A 319 -10.16 14.73 -15.13
N VAL A 320 -11.08 14.38 -16.02
CA VAL A 320 -12.51 14.34 -15.75
C VAL A 320 -12.99 12.90 -15.87
N TYR A 321 -13.24 12.26 -14.74
CA TYR A 321 -13.65 10.87 -14.64
C TYR A 321 -15.13 10.76 -14.29
N TYR A 322 -15.88 10.00 -15.09
CA TYR A 322 -17.26 9.64 -14.81
C TYR A 322 -17.36 8.16 -14.49
N GLU A 323 -17.69 7.86 -13.23
CA GLU A 323 -18.21 6.55 -12.85
C GLU A 323 -19.65 6.46 -13.38
N ALA A 324 -19.86 5.61 -14.36
CA ALA A 324 -21.15 5.47 -15.03
C ALA A 324 -21.97 4.37 -14.37
N PRO A 325 -23.31 4.50 -14.32
CA PRO A 325 -24.18 3.39 -13.96
C PRO A 325 -23.99 2.20 -14.90
N ASP A 326 -24.43 1.01 -14.49
CA ASP A 326 -24.38 -0.24 -15.29
C ASP A 326 -24.93 -0.10 -16.74
N GLU A 327 -25.79 0.90 -17.00
CA GLU A 327 -26.38 1.18 -18.32
C GLU A 327 -25.62 2.27 -19.13
N GLY A 328 -24.44 2.69 -18.67
CA GLY A 328 -23.63 3.78 -19.23
C GLY A 328 -24.12 5.17 -18.82
N CYS A 329 -23.39 6.20 -19.22
CA CYS A 329 -23.80 7.59 -18.97
C CYS A 329 -24.91 8.02 -19.95
N PRO A 330 -26.14 8.31 -19.48
CA PRO A 330 -27.25 8.65 -20.37
C PRO A 330 -27.22 10.09 -20.88
N ASP A 331 -26.49 11.00 -20.21
CA ASP A 331 -26.37 12.40 -20.61
C ASP A 331 -25.07 13.07 -20.12
N PRO A 332 -23.88 12.57 -20.50
CA PRO A 332 -22.60 13.20 -20.14
C PRO A 332 -22.35 14.53 -20.90
N GLY A 333 -23.42 15.18 -21.38
CA GLY A 333 -23.39 16.35 -22.20
C GLY A 333 -22.60 17.48 -21.57
N THR A 334 -21.41 17.72 -22.08
CA THR A 334 -20.57 18.85 -21.71
C THR A 334 -21.07 20.05 -22.52
N GLY A 335 -21.90 20.89 -21.90
CA GLY A 335 -22.30 22.15 -22.48
C GLY A 335 -21.06 22.99 -22.72
N ALA A 336 -20.56 23.07 -23.95
CA ALA A 336 -19.43 23.91 -24.38
C ALA A 336 -18.28 24.09 -23.37
N ALA A 337 -17.92 23.01 -22.66
CA ALA A 337 -16.79 23.02 -21.76
C ALA A 337 -15.49 22.87 -22.55
N LYS A 338 -14.37 23.24 -21.95
CA LYS A 338 -13.04 23.00 -22.50
C LYS A 338 -12.22 22.20 -21.51
N VAL A 339 -11.68 21.07 -21.93
CA VAL A 339 -10.85 20.21 -21.08
C VAL A 339 -9.48 20.08 -21.73
N PHE A 340 -8.45 20.52 -21.01
CA PHE A 340 -7.05 20.30 -21.31
C PHE A 340 -6.60 19.07 -20.52
N GLY A 341 -6.49 17.93 -21.18
CA GLY A 341 -6.25 16.64 -20.52
C GLY A 341 -7.24 15.58 -20.99
N THR A 342 -7.67 14.73 -20.05
CA THR A 342 -8.41 13.50 -20.37
C THR A 342 -9.82 13.54 -19.78
N VAL A 343 -10.80 13.13 -20.57
CA VAL A 343 -12.14 12.79 -20.10
C VAL A 343 -12.34 11.29 -20.21
N ALA A 344 -12.66 10.64 -19.10
CA ALA A 344 -12.78 9.20 -18.95
C ALA A 344 -14.22 8.83 -18.58
N TYR A 345 -14.82 7.89 -19.31
CA TYR A 345 -16.16 7.36 -19.06
C TYR A 345 -16.10 5.87 -18.79
N GLU A 346 -16.55 5.46 -17.60
CA GLU A 346 -16.79 4.05 -17.30
C GLU A 346 -17.97 3.52 -18.13
N GLY A 347 -17.94 2.23 -18.50
CA GLY A 347 -18.97 1.64 -19.34
C GLY A 347 -19.03 2.12 -20.80
N ASP A 348 -20.23 2.09 -21.38
CA ASP A 348 -20.53 2.51 -22.75
C ASP A 348 -20.90 4.01 -22.82
N LEU A 349 -20.40 4.70 -23.85
CA LEU A 349 -20.78 6.07 -24.16
C LEU A 349 -22.01 6.08 -25.08
N MET A 350 -23.19 6.11 -24.48
CA MET A 350 -24.47 5.97 -25.18
C MET A 350 -24.99 7.29 -25.79
N LYS A 351 -24.54 8.43 -25.26
CA LYS A 351 -24.96 9.74 -25.72
C LYS A 351 -23.87 10.78 -25.48
N TYR A 352 -23.59 11.61 -26.48
CA TYR A 352 -22.66 12.72 -26.40
C TYR A 352 -23.20 13.89 -27.22
N ASN A 353 -23.96 14.76 -26.58
CA ASN A 353 -24.67 15.90 -27.18
C ASN A 353 -23.96 17.25 -26.95
N GLY A 354 -22.84 17.25 -26.23
CA GLY A 354 -22.05 18.43 -25.90
C GLY A 354 -21.21 18.95 -27.07
N ASN A 355 -20.92 20.25 -27.05
CA ASN A 355 -19.95 20.90 -27.95
C ASN A 355 -18.65 21.18 -27.19
N ILE A 356 -18.11 20.16 -26.54
CA ILE A 356 -16.86 20.29 -25.79
C ILE A 356 -15.66 20.43 -26.72
N GLU A 357 -14.66 21.12 -26.21
CA GLU A 357 -13.32 21.14 -26.78
C GLU A 357 -12.40 20.33 -25.87
N LEU A 358 -11.88 19.21 -26.38
CA LEU A 358 -10.90 18.37 -25.71
C LEU A 358 -9.53 18.65 -26.32
N VAL A 359 -8.55 19.00 -25.51
CA VAL A 359 -7.19 19.31 -25.96
C VAL A 359 -6.22 18.36 -25.26
N GLU A 360 -5.49 17.57 -26.05
CA GLU A 360 -4.41 16.73 -25.55
C GLU A 360 -3.37 17.61 -24.84
N VAL A 361 -3.15 17.33 -23.57
CA VAL A 361 -2.08 17.93 -22.78
C VAL A 361 -1.38 16.81 -22.06
N ASN A 362 -0.09 16.70 -22.34
CA ASN A 362 0.79 15.79 -21.62
C ASN A 362 1.20 16.46 -20.30
N PHE A 363 0.62 16.01 -19.19
CA PHE A 363 0.99 16.47 -17.85
C PHE A 363 2.18 15.69 -17.25
N SER A 364 2.79 14.75 -17.97
CA SER A 364 3.96 14.00 -17.50
C SER A 364 5.26 14.82 -17.49
N SER A 365 5.28 16.00 -18.12
CA SER A 365 6.48 16.81 -18.34
C SER A 365 6.34 18.27 -17.90
N THR A 366 5.59 18.54 -16.83
CA THR A 366 5.53 19.90 -16.26
C THR A 366 6.89 20.31 -15.73
N GLY A 367 7.64 21.08 -16.53
CA GLY A 367 8.91 21.72 -16.18
C GLY A 367 8.77 22.88 -15.18
N GLY A 368 7.99 22.68 -14.12
CA GLY A 368 7.95 23.49 -12.91
C GLY A 368 8.37 22.61 -11.73
N ASP A 369 8.81 23.22 -10.64
CA ASP A 369 9.32 22.55 -9.43
C ASP A 369 8.24 21.74 -8.66
N ASP A 370 7.12 21.36 -9.29
CA ASP A 370 5.94 20.75 -8.68
C ASP A 370 5.84 19.28 -9.12
N GLU A 371 6.30 18.37 -8.24
CA GLU A 371 6.27 16.93 -8.46
C GLU A 371 4.83 16.36 -8.42
N PRO A 372 4.51 15.35 -9.24
CA PRO A 372 3.22 14.66 -9.21
C PRO A 372 2.97 13.99 -7.85
N VAL A 373 1.71 13.98 -7.40
CA VAL A 373 1.32 13.40 -6.10
C VAL A 373 1.74 11.93 -6.05
N SER A 374 2.72 11.60 -5.22
CA SER A 374 3.15 10.22 -5.02
C SER A 374 2.25 9.48 -4.03
N VAL A 375 1.87 8.25 -4.35
CA VAL A 375 1.21 7.33 -3.43
C VAL A 375 2.20 6.25 -3.04
N ILE A 376 2.38 6.10 -1.73
CA ILE A 376 3.20 5.05 -1.14
C ILE A 376 2.28 4.00 -0.53
N THR A 377 2.35 2.77 -1.02
CA THR A 377 1.60 1.64 -0.48
C THR A 377 2.52 0.52 -0.03
N MET A 378 2.19 -0.12 1.10
CA MET A 378 2.94 -1.28 1.56
C MET A 378 2.62 -2.50 0.70
N LEU A 379 3.64 -3.18 0.19
CA LEU A 379 3.44 -4.42 -0.58
C LEU A 379 3.00 -5.54 0.37
N PRO A 380 1.78 -6.11 0.21
CA PRO A 380 1.30 -7.17 1.09
C PRO A 380 2.25 -8.38 1.10
N GLY A 381 2.55 -8.91 2.29
CA GLY A 381 3.45 -10.06 2.45
C GLY A 381 4.95 -9.75 2.28
N SER A 382 5.34 -8.48 2.09
CA SER A 382 6.75 -8.08 2.02
C SER A 382 7.45 -8.00 3.37
N TRP A 383 6.69 -8.11 4.46
CA TRP A 383 7.18 -8.02 5.81
C TRP A 383 8.18 -9.15 6.13
N ARG A 384 9.35 -8.77 6.63
CA ARG A 384 10.40 -9.70 7.06
C ARG A 384 10.97 -9.27 8.40
N ASP A 385 11.14 -10.24 9.30
CA ASP A 385 11.93 -10.07 10.52
C ASP A 385 13.22 -10.87 10.48
N PHE A 386 14.30 -10.26 11.00
CA PHE A 386 15.62 -10.85 11.11
C PHE A 386 16.15 -10.75 12.54
#